data_AF-A0A961Y6V3-F1
#
_entry.id   AF-A0A961Y6V3-F1
#
_cell.length_a   1.000
_cell.length_b   1.000
_cell.length_c   1.000
_cell.angle_alpha   90.00
_cell.angle_beta   90.00
_cell.angle_gamma   90.00
#
_symmetry.space_group_name_H-M   'P 1'
#
loop_
_entity.id
_entity.type
_entity.pdbx_description
1 polymer ?
#
loop_
_entity_poly.entity_id
_entity_poly.type
_entity_poly.pdbx_seq_one_letter_code
_entity_poly.pdbx_strand_id
1 'polypeptide(L)'
;TEEEAKDIKAKIDAGASFEEMAKEHSTDGSSQNGGDLDYFTKEMMVEPFGNAAFSMEVGAVSDPVQTQFGWHLIKVEDKRMSAPPPLEDVRDDIARELAQTARRDYITGLREAAKIERKDEAGAAPAQQ
;
A
#
# COMPACT_ATOMS: atom_id res chain seq x y z
N THR A 1 -16.29 -6.93 16.31
CA THR A 1 -17.43 -6.48 15.47
C THR A 1 -17.36 -4.97 15.29
N GLU A 2 -18.18 -4.36 14.43
CA GLU A 2 -18.19 -2.90 14.25
C GLU A 2 -18.53 -2.17 15.55
N GLU A 3 -19.57 -2.63 16.25
CA GLU A 3 -20.03 -2.04 17.50
C GLU A 3 -18.96 -2.15 18.59
N GLU A 4 -18.31 -3.31 18.73
CA GLU A 4 -17.18 -3.45 19.67
C GLU A 4 -16.03 -2.49 19.33
N ALA A 5 -15.72 -2.29 18.05
CA ALA A 5 -14.68 -1.34 17.65
C ALA A 5 -15.07 0.12 17.99
N LYS A 6 -16.33 0.49 17.81
CA LYS A 6 -16.83 1.83 18.21
C LYS A 6 -16.78 2.01 19.73
N ASP A 7 -17.17 1.00 20.50
CA ASP A 7 -17.13 1.04 21.96
C ASP A 7 -15.69 1.19 22.48
N ILE A 8 -14.74 0.44 21.90
CA ILE A 8 -13.33 0.54 22.26
C ILE A 8 -12.77 1.91 21.87
N LYS A 9 -13.12 2.44 20.69
CA LYS A 9 -12.73 3.79 20.26
C LYS A 9 -13.22 4.86 21.24
N ALA A 10 -14.46 4.78 21.68
CA ALA A 10 -15.02 5.71 22.66
C ALA A 10 -14.27 5.67 24.00
N LYS A 11 -13.83 4.50 24.46
CA LYS A 11 -12.99 4.36 25.66
C LYS A 11 -11.61 4.99 25.46
N ILE A 12 -10.98 4.77 24.31
CA ILE A 12 -9.67 5.35 23.97
C ILE A 12 -9.77 6.88 23.93
N ASP A 13 -10.83 7.42 23.30
CA ASP A 13 -11.08 8.87 23.25
C ASP A 13 -11.35 9.46 24.64
N ALA A 14 -11.88 8.66 25.58
CA ALA A 14 -12.04 9.01 26.98
C ALA A 14 -10.74 8.88 27.82
N GLY A 15 -9.63 8.47 27.20
CA GLY A 15 -8.31 8.39 27.83
C GLY A 15 -7.86 6.97 28.24
N ALA A 16 -8.56 5.91 27.82
CA ALA A 16 -8.07 4.55 28.01
C ALA A 16 -6.80 4.29 27.17
N SER A 17 -5.88 3.48 27.68
CA SER A 17 -4.68 3.07 26.94
C SER A 17 -5.05 2.21 25.74
N PHE A 18 -4.51 2.58 24.57
CA PHE A 18 -4.68 1.78 23.34
C PHE A 18 -4.07 0.39 23.52
N GLU A 19 -2.92 0.31 24.17
CA GLU A 19 -2.14 -0.90 24.38
C GLU A 19 -2.87 -1.88 25.31
N GLU A 20 -3.54 -1.37 26.34
CA GLU A 20 -4.41 -2.18 27.21
C GLU A 20 -5.64 -2.69 26.46
N MET A 21 -6.32 -1.82 25.70
CA MET A 21 -7.46 -2.22 24.88
C MET A 21 -7.07 -3.27 23.82
N ALA A 22 -5.89 -3.14 23.22
CA ALA A 22 -5.36 -4.10 22.27
C ALA A 22 -5.06 -5.46 22.92
N LYS A 23 -4.49 -5.48 24.14
CA LYS A 23 -4.26 -6.73 24.89
C LYS A 23 -5.54 -7.46 25.26
N GLU A 24 -6.60 -6.72 25.58
CA GLU A 24 -7.87 -7.28 26.05
C GLU A 24 -8.79 -7.72 24.90
N HIS A 25 -8.81 -6.95 23.81
CA HIS A 25 -9.83 -7.11 22.76
C HIS A 25 -9.29 -7.46 21.37
N SER A 26 -7.99 -7.31 21.12
CA SER A 26 -7.45 -7.63 19.79
C SER A 26 -7.45 -9.13 19.54
N THR A 27 -7.93 -9.51 18.37
CA THR A 27 -7.88 -10.90 17.87
C THR A 27 -6.61 -11.17 17.04
N ASP A 28 -5.75 -10.16 16.87
CA ASP A 28 -4.50 -10.29 16.11
C ASP A 28 -3.35 -10.86 16.97
N GLY A 29 -2.34 -11.42 16.30
CA GLY A 29 -1.13 -11.95 16.95
C GLY A 29 -0.34 -10.89 17.72
N SER A 30 -0.49 -9.61 17.39
CA SER A 30 0.12 -8.47 18.08
C SER A 30 -0.53 -8.12 19.43
N SER A 31 -1.68 -8.72 19.78
CA SER A 31 -2.43 -8.44 21.02
C SER A 31 -1.55 -8.42 22.28
N GLN A 32 -0.69 -9.43 22.47
CA GLN A 32 0.20 -9.53 23.64
C GLN A 32 1.21 -8.38 23.74
N ASN A 33 1.57 -7.79 22.60
CA ASN A 33 2.48 -6.65 22.48
C ASN A 33 1.73 -5.31 22.42
N GLY A 34 0.46 -5.27 22.84
CA GLY A 34 -0.33 -4.02 22.82
C GLY A 34 -0.74 -3.58 21.41
N GLY A 35 -0.73 -4.48 20.43
CA GLY A 35 -1.11 -4.17 19.05
C GLY A 35 0.02 -3.59 18.20
N ASP A 36 1.27 -3.62 18.69
CA ASP A 36 2.42 -3.15 17.93
C ASP A 36 2.73 -4.08 16.74
N LEU A 37 2.87 -3.47 15.55
CA LEU A 37 3.14 -4.13 14.28
C LEU A 37 4.55 -3.84 13.74
N ASP A 38 5.39 -3.11 14.49
CA ASP A 38 6.65 -2.53 14.01
C ASP A 38 6.39 -1.62 12.79
N TYR A 39 7.45 -1.15 12.15
CA TYR A 39 7.37 -0.37 10.93
C TYR A 39 7.05 -1.22 9.72
N PHE A 40 6.01 -0.81 8.99
CA PHE A 40 5.60 -1.42 7.74
C PHE A 40 5.50 -0.37 6.62
N THR A 41 5.58 -0.81 5.35
CA THR A 41 5.22 0.02 4.20
C THR A 41 3.74 -0.14 3.88
N LYS A 42 3.18 0.83 3.15
CA LYS A 42 1.75 0.83 2.80
C LYS A 42 1.29 -0.46 2.12
N GLU A 43 2.18 -1.07 1.34
CA GLU A 43 1.94 -2.27 0.54
C GLU A 43 2.02 -3.57 1.35
N MET A 44 2.59 -3.53 2.56
CA MET A 44 2.69 -4.70 3.45
C MET A 44 1.36 -5.06 4.13
N MET A 45 0.42 -4.10 4.19
CA MET A 45 -0.88 -4.27 4.83
C MET A 45 -2.00 -4.31 3.78
N VAL A 46 -3.16 -4.88 4.15
CA VAL A 46 -4.34 -4.84 3.28
C VAL A 46 -4.73 -3.40 2.98
N GLU A 47 -5.18 -3.16 1.75
CA GLU A 47 -5.37 -1.81 1.22
C GLU A 47 -6.18 -0.86 2.13
N PRO A 48 -7.33 -1.26 2.73
CA PRO A 48 -8.06 -0.37 3.62
C PRO A 48 -7.26 0.03 4.86
N PHE A 49 -6.49 -0.90 5.42
CA PHE A 49 -5.64 -0.67 6.58
C PHE A 49 -4.46 0.24 6.24
N GLY A 50 -3.73 -0.08 5.16
CA GLY A 50 -2.59 0.71 4.71
C GLY A 50 -2.98 2.14 4.35
N ASN A 51 -4.11 2.33 3.65
CA ASN A 51 -4.64 3.65 3.32
C ASN A 51 -5.00 4.47 4.57
N ALA A 52 -5.71 3.86 5.52
CA ALA A 52 -6.06 4.52 6.77
C ALA A 52 -4.80 4.91 7.56
N ALA A 53 -3.89 3.97 7.82
CA ALA A 53 -2.67 4.23 8.60
C ALA A 53 -1.81 5.36 8.00
N PHE A 54 -1.58 5.36 6.68
CA PHE A 54 -0.72 6.34 6.03
C PHE A 54 -1.37 7.72 5.85
N SER A 55 -2.70 7.82 5.92
CA SER A 55 -3.42 9.10 5.81
C SER A 55 -3.56 9.85 7.14
N MET A 56 -3.33 9.19 8.27
CA MET A 56 -3.50 9.77 9.61
C MET A 56 -2.22 10.39 10.15
N GLU A 57 -2.33 11.37 11.04
CA GLU A 57 -1.19 11.98 11.73
C GLU A 57 -0.62 11.07 12.82
N VAL A 58 0.65 11.29 13.18
CA VAL A 58 1.29 10.61 14.32
C VAL A 58 0.52 10.95 15.60
N GLY A 59 0.24 9.93 16.41
CA GLY A 59 -0.55 9.99 17.64
C GLY A 59 -2.07 9.85 17.43
N ALA A 60 -2.56 9.86 16.19
CA ALA A 60 -3.98 9.72 15.91
C ALA A 60 -4.44 8.25 15.98
N VAL A 61 -5.69 8.06 16.42
CA VAL A 61 -6.41 6.78 16.40
C VAL A 61 -7.53 6.85 15.37
N SER A 62 -7.60 5.85 14.50
CA SER A 62 -8.60 5.78 13.42
C SER A 62 -10.02 5.56 13.93
N ASP A 63 -10.99 5.87 13.09
CA ASP A 63 -12.31 5.24 13.17
C ASP A 63 -12.21 3.74 12.82
N PRO A 64 -13.22 2.92 13.14
CA PRO A 64 -13.23 1.50 12.77
C PRO A 64 -13.04 1.29 11.26
N VAL A 65 -11.95 0.63 10.89
CA VAL A 65 -11.60 0.29 9.50
C VAL A 65 -12.02 -1.14 9.22
N GLN A 66 -12.90 -1.34 8.24
CA GLN A 66 -13.31 -2.68 7.81
C GLN A 66 -12.28 -3.29 6.85
N THR A 67 -11.89 -4.54 7.11
CA THR A 67 -11.10 -5.36 6.19
C THR A 67 -11.70 -6.76 6.08
N GLN A 68 -11.10 -7.62 5.26
CA GLN A 68 -11.45 -9.04 5.20
C GLN A 68 -11.25 -9.80 6.53
N PHE A 69 -10.46 -9.25 7.45
CA PHE A 69 -10.19 -9.84 8.77
C PHE A 69 -11.12 -9.32 9.87
N GLY A 70 -12.03 -8.40 9.55
CA GLY A 70 -12.97 -7.82 10.49
C GLY A 70 -12.82 -6.30 10.60
N TRP A 71 -12.82 -5.79 11.83
CA TRP A 71 -12.80 -4.36 12.12
C TRP A 71 -11.55 -4.01 12.92
N HIS A 72 -10.86 -2.95 12.50
CA HIS A 72 -9.58 -2.55 13.05
C HIS A 72 -9.66 -1.11 13.57
N LEU A 73 -9.04 -0.87 14.73
CA LEU A 73 -8.65 0.46 15.17
C LEU A 73 -7.15 0.57 15.00
N ILE A 74 -6.70 1.67 14.42
CA ILE A 74 -5.30 1.88 14.04
C ILE A 74 -4.78 3.09 14.79
N LYS A 75 -3.65 2.97 15.49
CA LYS A 75 -2.93 4.10 16.09
C LYS A 75 -1.61 4.27 15.34
N VAL A 76 -1.32 5.48 14.88
CA VAL A 76 -0.01 5.77 14.26
C VAL A 76 0.95 6.21 15.35
N GLU A 77 1.90 5.37 15.72
CA GLU A 77 2.90 5.67 16.76
C GLU A 77 4.01 6.58 16.25
N ASP A 78 4.53 6.29 15.05
CA ASP A 78 5.61 7.05 14.43
C ASP A 78 5.54 6.92 12.90
N LYS A 79 6.18 7.86 12.20
CA LYS A 79 6.36 7.85 10.75
C LYS A 79 7.83 8.08 10.43
N ARG A 80 8.46 7.11 9.77
CA ARG A 80 9.82 7.26 9.24
C ARG A 80 9.81 7.28 7.72
N MET A 81 10.58 8.20 7.13
CA MET A 81 10.91 8.11 5.71
C MET A 81 12.09 7.16 5.56
N SER A 82 11.88 6.05 4.85
CA SER A 82 13.02 5.31 4.29
C SER A 82 13.55 6.14 3.13
N ALA A 83 14.80 6.61 3.23
CA ALA A 83 15.43 7.30 2.10
C ALA A 83 15.46 6.33 0.91
N PRO A 84 15.10 6.78 -0.30
CA PRO A 84 15.33 5.96 -1.49
C PRO A 84 16.83 5.65 -1.59
N PRO A 85 17.22 4.52 -2.20
CA PRO A 85 18.62 4.24 -2.47
C PRO A 85 19.29 5.42 -3.19
N PRO A 86 20.57 5.72 -2.92
CA PRO A 86 21.33 6.70 -3.67
C PRO A 86 21.17 6.50 -5.17
N LEU A 87 21.08 7.61 -5.92
CA LEU A 87 20.95 7.54 -7.39
C LEU A 87 22.05 6.67 -8.02
N GLU A 88 23.26 6.69 -7.46
CA GLU A 88 24.40 5.89 -7.91
C GLU A 88 24.07 4.38 -7.94
N ASP A 89 23.33 3.88 -6.94
CA ASP A 89 23.03 2.46 -6.77
C ASP A 89 21.93 1.97 -7.72
N VAL A 90 21.07 2.89 -8.19
CA VAL A 90 19.90 2.59 -9.03
C VAL A 90 19.98 3.19 -10.44
N ARG A 91 21.06 3.91 -10.75
CA ARG A 91 21.25 4.64 -12.01
C ARG A 91 21.08 3.74 -13.22
N ASP A 92 21.72 2.58 -13.21
CA ASP A 92 21.78 1.67 -14.36
C ASP A 92 20.42 1.04 -14.65
N ASP A 93 19.66 0.71 -13.61
CA ASP A 93 18.32 0.16 -13.76
C ASP A 93 17.34 1.22 -14.28
N ILE A 94 17.38 2.43 -13.71
CA ILE A 94 16.58 3.57 -14.20
C ILE A 94 16.91 3.89 -15.67
N ALA A 95 18.20 3.94 -16.02
CA ALA A 95 18.64 4.22 -17.38
C ALA A 95 18.14 3.14 -18.38
N ARG A 96 18.17 1.87 -17.97
CA ARG A 96 17.66 0.75 -18.77
C ARG A 96 16.16 0.86 -19.01
N GLU A 97 15.39 1.16 -17.96
CA GLU A 97 13.94 1.33 -18.05
C GLU A 97 13.55 2.51 -18.95
N LEU A 98 14.23 3.66 -18.81
CA LEU A 98 14.03 4.83 -19.66
C LEU A 98 14.37 4.54 -21.12
N ALA A 99 15.47 3.83 -21.39
CA ALA A 99 15.86 3.46 -22.76
C ALA A 99 14.83 2.52 -23.42
N GLN A 100 14.31 1.55 -22.67
CA GLN A 100 13.25 0.65 -23.16
C GLN A 100 11.95 1.41 -23.45
N THR A 101 11.57 2.33 -22.57
CA THR A 101 10.38 3.17 -22.71
C THR A 101 10.50 4.06 -23.94
N ALA A 102 11.61 4.79 -24.09
CA ALA A 102 11.87 5.65 -25.25
C ALA A 102 11.85 4.86 -26.57
N ARG A 103 12.42 3.65 -26.59
CA ARG A 103 12.40 2.78 -27.77
C ARG A 103 10.99 2.33 -28.12
N ARG A 104 10.20 1.91 -27.12
CA ARG A 104 8.80 1.52 -27.31
C ARG A 104 8.02 2.67 -27.91
N ASP A 105 8.11 3.84 -27.29
CA ASP A 105 7.33 5.01 -27.69
C ASP A 105 7.73 5.49 -29.09
N TYR A 106 9.03 5.43 -29.43
CA TYR A 106 9.52 5.71 -30.78
C TYR A 106 8.94 4.74 -31.83
N ILE A 107 8.96 3.43 -31.57
CA ILE A 107 8.39 2.43 -32.49
C ILE A 107 6.88 2.62 -32.63
N THR A 108 6.17 2.90 -31.54
CA THR A 108 4.72 3.19 -31.56
C THR A 108 4.44 4.41 -32.43
N GLY A 109 5.16 5.52 -32.22
CA GLY A 109 4.99 6.73 -33.03
C GLY A 109 5.28 6.51 -34.52
N LEU A 110 6.33 5.76 -34.86
CA LEU A 110 6.61 5.39 -36.25
C LEU A 110 5.48 4.57 -36.89
N ARG A 111 4.87 3.66 -36.12
CA ARG A 111 3.76 2.83 -36.61
C ARG A 111 2.49 3.65 -36.84
N GLU A 112 2.21 4.63 -35.97
CA GLU A 112 1.07 5.53 -36.12
C GLU A 112 1.25 6.48 -37.32
N ALA A 113 2.46 6.97 -37.54
CA ALA A 113 2.76 7.88 -38.65
C ALA A 113 2.86 7.19 -40.01
N ALA A 114 3.05 5.87 -40.04
CA ALA A 114 3.21 5.11 -41.28
C ALA A 114 1.89 4.50 -41.78
N LYS A 115 1.66 4.55 -43.10
CA LYS A 115 0.59 3.76 -43.74
C LYS A 115 1.05 2.29 -43.83
N ILE A 116 0.64 1.46 -42.88
CA ILE A 116 0.98 0.04 -42.84
C ILE A 116 -0.12 -0.79 -43.50
N GLU A 117 0.17 -1.34 -44.69
CA GLU A 117 -0.68 -2.33 -45.36
C GLU A 117 -0.10 -3.74 -45.11
N ARG A 118 -0.81 -4.57 -44.33
CA ARG A 118 -0.46 -5.99 -44.16
C ARG A 118 -1.19 -6.80 -45.24
N LYS A 119 -0.44 -7.21 -46.27
CA LYS A 119 -0.92 -8.21 -47.23
C LYS A 119 -0.70 -9.57 -46.55
N ASP A 120 -1.80 -10.29 -46.33
CA ASP A 120 -1.89 -11.66 -45.79
C ASP A 120 -2.25 -11.71 -44.28
N GLU A 121 -3.55 -11.76 -43.99
CA GLU A 121 -4.06 -12.16 -42.67
C GLU A 121 -3.95 -13.68 -42.51
N ALA A 122 -3.03 -14.10 -41.65
CA ALA A 122 -3.35 -15.15 -40.68
C ALA A 122 -3.03 -14.55 -39.30
N GLY A 123 -4.08 -14.10 -38.62
CA GLY A 123 -3.97 -13.44 -37.32
C GLY A 123 -3.28 -14.33 -36.29
N ALA A 124 -2.11 -13.89 -35.82
CA ALA A 124 -1.58 -14.31 -34.53
C ALA A 124 -1.76 -13.13 -33.58
N ALA A 125 -2.70 -13.28 -32.65
CA ALA A 125 -2.84 -12.40 -31.50
C ALA A 125 -1.48 -12.31 -30.76
N PRO A 126 -1.15 -11.16 -30.13
CA PRO A 126 0.10 -11.04 -29.40
C PRO A 126 0.08 -12.01 -28.21
N ALA A 127 1.00 -12.98 -28.22
CA ALA A 127 1.26 -13.83 -27.08
C ALA A 127 1.77 -12.94 -25.93
N GLN A 128 0.95 -12.78 -24.91
CA GLN A 128 1.36 -12.26 -23.61
C GLN A 128 2.18 -13.35 -22.92
N GLN A 129 3.42 -13.03 -22.56
CA GLN A 129 4.19 -13.72 -21.52
C GLN A 129 4.59 -12.68 -20.49
#